data_AF-A0A928M0A9-F1
#
_entry.id   AF-A0A928M0A9-F1
#
_cell.length_a   1.000
_cell.length_b   1.000
_cell.length_c   1.000
_cell.angle_alpha   90.00
_cell.angle_beta   90.00
_cell.angle_gamma   90.00
#
_symmetry.space_group_name_H-M   'P 1'
#
loop_
_entity.id
_entity.type
_entity.pdbx_description
1 polymer ?
#
loop_
_entity_poly.entity_id
_entity_poly.type
_entity_poly.pdbx_seq_one_letter_code
_entity_poly.pdbx_strand_id
1 'polypeptide(L)'
;MTLIEHYLRDIQEIADGTRQAPEGIELTETEPMQRATQLQQQISQMGIAEFVRRCAAQDGKVLPQELYDDFKPEDLLATLSALSAQDAPEKETDESAPPKIDEPDGPRNAYEVLLDCCCLDEKLLYYFIDTLKRNDELEFQKLALVTARKAFTIHDFLYWFATLQDRAEQEEMICVTIMDACLDRLAVERQTELIAALISGDRTTFELFRCEAPELVHLPEATFEWFERNYLSKLYPIRYMLKFNKISFPTEVQHESC
;
A
#
# COMPACT_ATOMS: atom_id res chain seq x y z
N MET A 1 -21.71 31.97 -19.57
CA MET A 1 -21.16 30.62 -19.67
C MET A 1 -19.68 30.73 -19.96
N THR A 2 -18.84 29.95 -19.29
CA THR A 2 -17.40 29.91 -19.56
C THR A 2 -17.12 29.08 -20.81
N LEU A 3 -15.92 29.23 -21.39
CA LEU A 3 -15.50 28.39 -22.52
C LEU A 3 -15.53 26.89 -22.17
N ILE A 4 -15.26 26.55 -20.91
CA ILE A 4 -15.27 25.19 -20.36
C ILE A 4 -16.69 24.60 -20.37
N GLU A 5 -17.71 25.39 -20.02
CA GLU A 5 -19.11 24.93 -20.05
C GLU A 5 -19.58 24.65 -21.48
N HIS A 6 -19.18 25.48 -22.44
CA HIS A 6 -19.44 25.23 -23.86
C HIS A 6 -18.74 23.95 -24.34
N TYR A 7 -17.47 23.79 -23.98
CA TYR A 7 -16.67 22.61 -24.30
C TYR A 7 -17.30 21.30 -23.79
N LEU A 8 -17.69 21.26 -22.51
CA LEU A 8 -18.26 20.05 -21.90
C LEU A 8 -19.61 19.68 -22.52
N ARG A 9 -20.45 20.67 -22.80
CA ARG A 9 -21.73 20.44 -23.47
C ARG A 9 -21.53 19.91 -24.89
N ASP A 10 -20.62 20.52 -25.65
CA ASP A 10 -20.36 20.10 -27.03
C ASP A 10 -19.80 18.66 -27.08
N ILE A 11 -18.94 18.26 -26.13
CA ILE A 11 -18.47 16.87 -26.03
C ILE A 11 -19.60 15.91 -25.69
N GLN A 12 -20.46 16.25 -24.73
CA GLN A 12 -21.60 15.40 -24.36
C GLN A 12 -22.55 15.21 -25.54
N GLU A 13 -22.89 16.28 -26.27
CA GLU A 13 -23.75 16.20 -27.46
C GLU A 13 -23.14 15.32 -28.58
N ILE A 14 -21.81 15.36 -28.76
CA ILE A 14 -21.11 14.53 -29.76
C ILE A 14 -21.00 13.06 -29.31
N ALA A 15 -20.83 12.82 -28.01
CA ALA A 15 -20.79 11.49 -27.40
C ALA A 15 -22.16 10.81 -27.45
N ASP A 16 -23.23 11.56 -27.16
CA ASP A 16 -24.62 11.10 -27.25
C ASP A 16 -25.10 10.92 -28.71
N GLY A 17 -24.26 11.29 -29.69
CA GLY A 17 -24.58 11.18 -31.11
C GLY A 17 -25.66 12.15 -31.59
N THR A 18 -26.06 13.10 -30.76
CA THR A 18 -27.03 14.16 -31.12
C THR A 18 -26.40 15.23 -32.01
N ARG A 19 -25.06 15.30 -32.06
CA ARG A 19 -24.29 16.22 -32.89
C ARG A 19 -23.23 15.52 -33.74
N GLN A 20 -22.99 16.04 -34.95
CA GLN A 20 -21.90 15.59 -35.81
C GLN A 20 -20.57 16.18 -35.34
N ALA A 21 -19.48 15.42 -35.50
CA ALA A 21 -18.14 15.90 -35.18
C ALA A 21 -17.80 17.17 -35.99
N PRO A 22 -17.13 18.16 -35.38
CA PRO A 22 -16.74 19.38 -36.08
C PRO A 22 -15.65 19.13 -37.13
N GLU A 23 -15.48 20.06 -38.06
CA GLU A 23 -14.51 19.94 -39.16
C GLU A 23 -13.09 19.67 -38.65
N GLY A 24 -12.50 18.54 -39.08
CA GLY A 24 -11.17 18.08 -38.68
C GLY A 24 -11.13 16.99 -37.62
N ILE A 25 -12.29 16.55 -37.12
CA ILE A 25 -12.42 15.37 -36.25
C ILE A 25 -13.12 14.25 -37.03
N GLU A 26 -12.38 13.19 -37.32
CA GLU A 26 -12.92 11.98 -37.93
C GLU A 26 -13.10 10.93 -36.83
N LEU A 27 -14.36 10.70 -36.45
CA LEU A 27 -14.73 9.62 -35.54
C LEU A 27 -14.99 8.37 -36.37
N THR A 28 -14.05 7.42 -36.30
CA THR A 28 -14.14 6.12 -36.98
C THR A 28 -14.77 5.05 -36.10
N GLU A 29 -14.77 5.27 -34.79
CA GLU A 29 -15.30 4.33 -33.80
C GLU A 29 -16.82 4.46 -33.62
N THR A 30 -17.49 3.31 -33.54
CA THR A 30 -18.95 3.22 -33.36
C THR A 30 -19.34 3.04 -31.89
N GLU A 31 -18.42 2.49 -31.07
CA GLU A 31 -18.61 2.26 -29.63
C GLU A 31 -18.55 3.59 -28.85
N PRO A 32 -19.48 3.88 -27.92
CA PRO A 32 -19.60 5.19 -27.27
C PRO A 32 -18.36 5.55 -26.44
N MET A 33 -17.77 4.58 -25.74
CA MET A 33 -16.58 4.79 -24.91
C MET A 33 -15.33 5.03 -25.75
N GLN A 34 -15.12 4.24 -26.80
CA GLN A 34 -13.97 4.39 -27.71
C GLN A 34 -14.07 5.68 -28.54
N ARG A 35 -15.29 6.04 -28.95
CA ARG A 35 -15.60 7.31 -29.64
C ARG A 35 -15.29 8.51 -28.75
N ALA A 36 -15.64 8.47 -27.46
CA ALA A 36 -15.32 9.53 -26.51
C ALA A 36 -13.80 9.67 -26.28
N THR A 37 -13.08 8.55 -26.16
CA THR A 37 -11.61 8.56 -26.03
C THR A 37 -10.93 9.10 -27.29
N GLN A 38 -11.36 8.66 -28.47
CA GLN A 38 -10.82 9.13 -29.76
C GLN A 38 -11.08 10.64 -29.95
N LEU A 39 -12.27 11.11 -29.57
CA LEU A 39 -12.62 12.52 -29.56
C LEU A 39 -11.68 13.32 -28.65
N GLN A 40 -11.48 12.88 -27.40
CA GLN A 40 -10.61 13.56 -26.44
C GLN A 40 -9.15 13.62 -26.90
N GLN A 41 -8.66 12.55 -27.55
CA GLN A 41 -7.31 12.51 -28.10
C GLN A 41 -7.12 13.51 -29.25
N GLN A 42 -8.07 13.59 -30.19
CA GLN A 42 -8.00 14.54 -31.30
C GLN A 42 -8.16 15.99 -30.82
N ILE A 43 -9.02 16.24 -29.83
CA ILE A 43 -9.16 17.55 -29.17
C ILE A 43 -7.85 17.94 -28.48
N SER A 44 -7.16 17.00 -27.84
CA SER A 44 -5.86 17.27 -27.19
C SER A 44 -4.79 17.68 -28.20
N GLN A 45 -4.86 17.18 -29.44
CA GLN A 45 -3.94 17.56 -30.52
C GLN A 45 -4.29 18.91 -31.16
N MET A 46 -5.58 19.25 -31.27
CA MET A 46 -6.04 20.51 -31.87
C MET A 46 -6.07 21.68 -30.88
N GLY A 47 -6.35 21.40 -29.61
CA GLY A 47 -6.59 22.38 -28.56
C GLY A 47 -8.08 22.68 -28.35
N ILE A 48 -8.46 22.83 -27.08
CA ILE A 48 -9.85 23.02 -26.63
C ILE A 48 -10.46 24.30 -27.19
N ALA A 49 -9.70 25.40 -27.23
CA ALA A 49 -10.15 26.67 -27.78
C ALA A 49 -10.52 26.57 -29.27
N GLU A 50 -9.71 25.86 -30.05
CA GLU A 50 -9.94 25.69 -31.48
C GLU A 50 -11.13 24.75 -31.75
N PHE A 51 -11.27 23.70 -30.94
CA PHE A 51 -12.45 22.82 -30.98
C PHE A 51 -13.76 23.59 -30.71
N VAL A 52 -13.85 24.36 -29.62
CA VAL A 52 -15.05 25.14 -29.29
C VAL A 52 -15.35 26.20 -30.36
N ARG A 53 -14.32 26.80 -30.96
CA ARG A 53 -14.49 27.74 -32.08
C ARG A 53 -15.12 27.06 -33.30
N ARG A 54 -14.72 25.84 -33.63
CA ARG A 54 -15.28 25.09 -34.77
C ARG A 54 -16.69 24.59 -34.47
N CYS A 55 -16.96 24.11 -33.26
CA CYS A 55 -18.31 23.78 -32.80
C CYS A 55 -19.23 25.01 -32.91
N ALA A 56 -18.79 26.15 -32.40
CA ALA A 56 -19.55 27.41 -32.48
C ALA A 56 -19.83 27.86 -33.93
N ALA A 57 -18.82 27.77 -34.80
CA ALA A 57 -18.96 28.10 -36.21
C ALA A 57 -19.96 27.19 -36.94
N GLN A 58 -19.97 25.89 -36.62
CA GLN A 58 -20.93 24.92 -37.15
C GLN A 58 -22.37 25.22 -36.70
N ASP A 59 -22.54 25.75 -35.48
CA ASP A 59 -23.84 26.20 -34.95
C ASP A 59 -24.27 27.59 -35.46
N GLY A 60 -23.45 28.24 -36.29
CA GLY A 60 -23.68 29.62 -36.74
C GLY A 60 -23.58 30.66 -35.62
N LYS A 61 -22.92 30.33 -34.50
CA LYS A 61 -22.73 31.21 -33.34
C LYS A 61 -21.30 31.77 -33.34
N VAL A 62 -21.15 33.07 -33.13
CA VAL A 62 -19.85 33.70 -32.91
C VAL A 62 -19.68 33.93 -31.42
N LEU A 63 -18.84 33.13 -30.77
CA LEU A 63 -18.49 33.34 -29.36
C LEU A 63 -17.57 34.56 -29.21
N PRO A 64 -17.74 35.38 -28.15
CA PRO A 64 -16.86 36.51 -27.86
C PRO A 64 -15.40 36.05 -27.67
N GLN A 65 -14.46 36.80 -28.24
CA GLN A 65 -13.03 36.50 -28.17
C GLN A 65 -12.50 36.49 -26.72
N GLU A 66 -13.11 37.28 -25.84
CA GLU A 66 -12.81 37.36 -24.41
C GLU A 66 -12.92 35.99 -23.70
N LEU A 67 -13.84 35.12 -24.12
CA LEU A 67 -13.98 33.78 -23.54
C LEU A 67 -12.80 32.86 -23.86
N TYR A 68 -12.13 33.10 -24.98
CA TYR A 68 -10.95 32.34 -25.40
C TYR A 68 -9.68 32.87 -24.73
N ASP A 69 -9.60 34.18 -24.51
CA ASP A 69 -8.46 34.83 -23.86
C ASP A 69 -8.43 34.56 -22.34
N ASP A 70 -9.61 34.45 -21.70
CA ASP A 70 -9.74 34.13 -20.28
C ASP A 70 -9.58 32.63 -19.96
N PHE A 71 -9.51 31.76 -20.98
CA PHE A 71 -9.41 30.32 -20.78
C PHE A 71 -8.04 29.90 -20.23
N LYS A 72 -8.04 29.22 -19.08
CA LYS A 72 -6.86 28.55 -18.52
C LYS A 72 -7.08 27.04 -18.44
N PRO A 73 -6.05 26.23 -18.77
CA PRO A 73 -6.14 24.78 -18.69
C PRO A 73 -6.31 24.27 -17.24
N GLU A 74 -5.86 25.04 -16.24
CA GLU A 74 -6.02 24.72 -14.81
C GLU A 74 -7.49 24.75 -14.38
N ASP A 75 -8.25 25.73 -14.89
CA ASP A 75 -9.68 25.88 -14.56
C ASP A 75 -10.50 24.72 -15.15
N LEU A 76 -10.09 24.18 -16.31
CA LEU A 76 -10.70 22.99 -16.88
C LEU A 76 -10.49 21.78 -15.97
N LEU A 77 -9.27 21.57 -15.48
CA LEU A 77 -8.96 20.45 -14.59
C LEU A 77 -9.71 20.58 -13.27
N ALA A 78 -9.80 21.79 -12.71
CA ALA A 78 -10.61 22.08 -11.53
C ALA A 78 -12.11 21.80 -11.75
N THR A 79 -12.64 22.19 -12.92
CA THR A 79 -14.06 21.96 -13.27
C THR A 79 -14.35 20.48 -13.51
N LEU A 80 -13.47 19.76 -14.22
CA LEU A 80 -13.57 18.31 -14.41
C LEU A 80 -13.48 17.55 -13.08
N SER A 81 -12.60 17.97 -12.17
CA SER A 81 -12.49 17.39 -10.83
C SER A 81 -13.74 17.67 -9.98
N ALA A 82 -14.36 18.85 -10.13
CA ALA A 82 -15.60 19.18 -9.45
C ALA A 82 -16.79 18.38 -10.02
N LEU A 83 -16.81 18.16 -11.34
CA LEU A 83 -17.83 17.37 -12.01
C LEU A 83 -17.68 15.87 -11.74
N SER A 84 -16.47 15.30 -11.68
CA SER A 84 -16.27 13.91 -11.26
C SER A 84 -16.60 13.67 -9.78
N ALA A 85 -16.64 14.73 -8.98
CA ALA A 85 -17.11 14.68 -7.60
C ALA A 85 -18.64 14.75 -7.48
N GLN A 86 -19.34 15.24 -8.51
CA GLN A 86 -20.81 15.31 -8.57
C GLN A 86 -21.43 14.14 -9.35
N ASP A 87 -20.79 13.72 -10.44
CA ASP A 87 -21.06 12.50 -11.19
C ASP A 87 -19.90 11.51 -10.93
N ALA A 88 -19.79 11.03 -9.70
CA ALA A 88 -19.15 9.73 -9.50
C ALA A 88 -20.19 8.70 -9.93
N PRO A 89 -20.02 7.97 -11.06
CA PRO A 89 -20.57 6.63 -11.11
C PRO A 89 -19.98 5.92 -9.89
N GLU A 90 -20.81 5.16 -9.15
CA GLU A 90 -20.31 4.08 -8.34
C GLU A 90 -19.26 3.36 -9.20
N LYS A 91 -17.97 3.53 -8.88
CA LYS A 91 -16.92 2.77 -9.54
C LYS A 91 -17.35 1.33 -9.37
N GLU A 92 -17.64 0.66 -10.49
CA GLU A 92 -17.70 -0.79 -10.53
C GLU A 92 -16.41 -1.24 -9.85
N THR A 93 -16.59 -1.70 -8.62
CA THR A 93 -15.58 -2.41 -7.85
C THR A 93 -15.14 -3.53 -8.75
N ASP A 94 -13.90 -3.46 -9.20
CA ASP A 94 -13.17 -4.65 -9.56
C ASP A 94 -13.22 -5.55 -8.31
N GLU A 95 -14.18 -6.50 -8.29
CA GLU A 95 -14.48 -7.40 -7.16
C GLU A 95 -13.27 -8.26 -6.75
N SER A 96 -12.16 -8.15 -7.48
CA SER A 96 -10.93 -8.90 -7.26
C SER A 96 -9.87 -8.17 -6.42
N ALA A 97 -9.95 -6.84 -6.22
CA ALA A 97 -8.95 -6.08 -5.47
C ALA A 97 -9.50 -5.58 -4.12
N PRO A 98 -8.90 -5.97 -2.98
CA PRO A 98 -9.37 -5.49 -1.69
C PRO A 98 -9.18 -3.98 -1.55
N PRO A 99 -10.08 -3.31 -0.81
CA PRO A 99 -10.14 -1.86 -0.74
C PRO A 99 -8.86 -1.29 -0.13
N LYS A 100 -8.14 -0.46 -0.90
CA LYS A 100 -7.04 0.36 -0.41
C LYS A 100 -7.62 1.55 0.35
N ILE A 101 -7.59 1.47 1.68
CA ILE A 101 -7.88 2.60 2.57
C ILE A 101 -6.55 3.31 2.82
N ASP A 102 -6.30 4.40 2.08
CA ASP A 102 -5.18 5.31 2.32
C ASP A 102 -5.56 6.31 3.44
N GLU A 103 -5.86 5.79 4.64
CA GLU A 103 -5.87 6.62 5.84
C GLU A 103 -4.39 6.92 6.22
N PRO A 104 -4.02 8.19 6.52
CA PRO A 104 -2.69 8.49 7.00
C PRO A 104 -2.43 7.66 8.26
N ASP A 105 -1.29 6.95 8.30
CA ASP A 105 -0.95 6.08 9.43
C ASP A 105 -1.16 6.86 10.73
N GLY A 106 -2.03 6.32 11.59
CA GLY A 106 -2.22 6.86 12.92
C GLY A 106 -0.90 6.86 13.73
N PRO A 107 -0.93 7.24 15.01
CA PRO A 107 0.29 7.26 15.84
C PRO A 107 0.97 5.88 15.99
N ARG A 108 0.31 4.79 15.60
CA ARG A 108 0.83 3.42 15.55
C ARG A 108 0.83 2.91 14.12
N ASN A 109 1.89 2.20 13.76
CA ASN A 109 2.05 1.63 12.44
C ASN A 109 1.02 0.51 12.21
N ALA A 110 0.36 0.51 11.04
CA ALA A 110 -0.62 -0.50 10.67
C ALA A 110 -0.09 -1.95 10.79
N TYR A 111 1.21 -2.16 10.53
CA TYR A 111 1.86 -3.46 10.68
C TYR A 111 1.91 -3.95 12.14
N GLU A 112 2.17 -3.04 13.09
CA GLU A 112 2.17 -3.35 14.53
C GLU A 112 0.77 -3.72 14.99
N VAL A 113 -0.25 -2.99 14.54
CA VAL A 113 -1.65 -3.26 14.88
C VAL A 113 -2.09 -4.64 14.40
N LEU A 114 -1.74 -5.01 13.16
CA LEU A 114 -2.02 -6.34 12.62
C LEU A 114 -1.39 -7.44 13.51
N LEU A 115 -0.12 -7.28 13.89
CA LEU A 115 0.60 -8.26 14.71
C LEU A 115 0.05 -8.34 16.14
N ASP A 116 -0.18 -7.20 16.78
CA ASP A 116 -0.81 -7.12 18.10
C ASP A 116 -2.14 -7.89 18.08
N CYS A 117 -2.98 -7.67 17.06
CA CYS A 117 -4.24 -8.37 16.88
C CYS A 117 -4.04 -9.88 16.69
N CYS A 118 -3.12 -10.30 15.82
CA CYS A 118 -2.83 -11.72 15.59
C CYS A 118 -2.33 -12.43 16.84
N CYS A 119 -1.62 -11.72 17.73
CA CYS A 119 -1.10 -12.27 18.98
C CYS A 119 -2.16 -12.36 20.10
N LEU A 120 -3.35 -11.77 19.93
CA LEU A 120 -4.42 -11.88 20.94
C LEU A 120 -5.01 -13.30 21.03
N ASP A 121 -5.00 -14.06 19.94
CA ASP A 121 -5.56 -15.41 19.88
C ASP A 121 -4.59 -16.35 19.16
N GLU A 122 -4.28 -17.49 19.80
CA GLU A 122 -3.34 -18.49 19.28
C GLU A 122 -3.78 -19.03 17.89
N LYS A 123 -5.07 -19.24 17.68
CA LYS A 123 -5.61 -19.71 16.39
C LYS A 123 -5.48 -18.64 15.31
N LEU A 124 -5.63 -17.38 15.68
CA LEU A 124 -5.44 -16.27 14.75
C LEU A 124 -3.96 -16.14 14.35
N LEU A 125 -3.04 -16.32 15.30
CA LEU A 125 -1.61 -16.37 15.02
C LEU A 125 -1.25 -17.53 14.10
N TYR A 126 -1.82 -18.73 14.32
CA TYR A 126 -1.61 -19.87 13.42
C TYR A 126 -2.16 -19.60 12.02
N TYR A 127 -3.37 -19.02 11.93
CA TYR A 127 -3.97 -18.64 10.66
C TYR A 127 -3.09 -17.64 9.91
N PHE A 128 -2.59 -16.62 10.60
CA PHE A 128 -1.67 -15.63 10.05
C PHE A 128 -0.38 -16.27 9.51
N ILE A 129 0.28 -17.12 10.30
CA ILE A 129 1.50 -17.82 9.88
C ILE A 129 1.22 -18.72 8.66
N ASP A 130 0.07 -19.39 8.63
CA ASP A 130 -0.33 -20.25 7.52
C ASP A 130 -0.62 -19.45 6.24
N THR A 131 -1.32 -18.32 6.33
CA THR A 131 -1.52 -17.39 5.20
C THR A 131 -0.19 -16.88 4.63
N LEU A 132 0.76 -16.52 5.51
CA LEU A 132 2.12 -16.13 5.08
C LEU A 132 2.85 -17.28 4.38
N LYS A 133 2.72 -18.52 4.87
CA LYS A 133 3.33 -19.70 4.22
C LYS A 133 2.73 -20.01 2.86
N ARG A 134 1.42 -19.84 2.71
CA ARG A 134 0.70 -20.01 1.44
C ARG A 134 0.97 -18.88 0.45
N ASN A 135 1.55 -17.76 0.93
CA ASN A 135 1.72 -16.53 0.17
C ASN A 135 0.38 -16.05 -0.44
N ASP A 136 -0.70 -16.17 0.32
CA ASP A 136 -2.04 -15.78 -0.10
C ASP A 136 -2.29 -14.31 0.22
N GLU A 137 -2.06 -13.45 -0.78
CA GLU A 137 -2.20 -12.01 -0.62
C GLU A 137 -3.63 -11.57 -0.36
N LEU A 138 -4.63 -12.25 -0.92
CA LEU A 138 -6.03 -11.87 -0.78
C LEU A 138 -6.52 -12.12 0.65
N GLU A 139 -6.21 -13.29 1.21
CA GLU A 139 -6.50 -13.59 2.61
C GLU A 139 -5.76 -12.64 3.56
N PHE A 140 -4.48 -12.38 3.26
CA PHE A 140 -3.66 -11.47 4.07
C PHE A 140 -4.20 -10.03 4.04
N GLN A 141 -4.54 -9.50 2.87
CA GLN A 141 -5.09 -8.15 2.73
C GLN A 141 -6.44 -8.02 3.40
N LYS A 142 -7.30 -9.05 3.36
CA LYS A 142 -8.55 -9.08 4.13
C LYS A 142 -8.28 -9.03 5.63
N LEU A 143 -7.32 -9.82 6.12
CA LEU A 143 -6.93 -9.81 7.52
C LEU A 143 -6.40 -8.42 7.94
N ALA A 144 -5.48 -7.86 7.16
CA ALA A 144 -4.93 -6.52 7.38
C ALA A 144 -6.00 -5.42 7.36
N LEU A 145 -6.98 -5.52 6.45
CA LEU A 145 -8.10 -4.59 6.39
C LEU A 145 -8.98 -4.67 7.64
N VAL A 146 -9.28 -5.88 8.12
CA VAL A 146 -10.12 -6.08 9.32
C VAL A 146 -9.42 -5.61 10.59
N THR A 147 -8.10 -5.82 10.70
CA THR A 147 -7.35 -5.49 11.92
C THR A 147 -6.83 -4.06 11.94
N ALA A 148 -6.25 -3.59 10.83
CA ALA A 148 -5.51 -2.34 10.75
C ALA A 148 -6.21 -1.28 9.88
N ARG A 149 -7.38 -1.60 9.28
CA ARG A 149 -8.11 -0.73 8.34
C ARG A 149 -7.23 -0.22 7.20
N LYS A 150 -6.24 -1.01 6.80
CA LYS A 150 -5.30 -0.70 5.71
C LYS A 150 -4.96 -1.99 4.98
N ALA A 151 -5.05 -1.97 3.66
CA ALA A 151 -4.59 -3.06 2.82
C ALA A 151 -3.12 -2.82 2.44
N PHE A 152 -2.27 -3.80 2.69
CA PHE A 152 -0.86 -3.80 2.30
C PHE A 152 -0.45 -5.21 1.87
N THR A 153 0.66 -5.32 1.13
CA THR A 153 1.12 -6.61 0.60
C THR A 153 1.88 -7.41 1.66
N ILE A 154 1.96 -8.73 1.46
CA ILE A 154 2.79 -9.60 2.29
C ILE A 154 4.26 -9.16 2.19
N HIS A 155 4.70 -8.77 0.98
CA HIS A 155 6.07 -8.33 0.75
C HIS A 155 6.43 -7.10 1.58
N ASP A 156 5.61 -6.05 1.53
CA ASP A 156 5.87 -4.80 2.27
C ASP A 156 5.89 -5.03 3.77
N PHE A 157 4.98 -5.88 4.26
CA PHE A 157 4.96 -6.29 5.66
C PHE A 157 6.24 -7.02 6.06
N LEU A 158 6.69 -8.03 5.29
CA LEU A 158 7.91 -8.79 5.60
C LEU A 158 9.17 -7.94 5.46
N TYR A 159 9.21 -7.02 4.49
CA TYR A 159 10.30 -6.06 4.33
C TYR A 159 10.38 -5.09 5.51
N TRP A 160 9.23 -4.57 5.96
CA TRP A 160 9.17 -3.77 7.17
C TRP A 160 9.66 -4.55 8.39
N PHE A 161 9.34 -5.85 8.49
CA PHE A 161 9.79 -6.69 9.59
C PHE A 161 11.30 -7.00 9.55
N ALA A 162 11.86 -7.15 8.35
CA ALA A 162 13.29 -7.37 8.16
C ALA A 162 14.11 -6.16 8.63
N THR A 163 13.66 -4.96 8.28
CA THR A 163 14.33 -3.67 8.56
C THR A 163 14.02 -3.11 9.95
N LEU A 164 13.41 -3.91 10.85
CA LEU A 164 13.09 -3.46 12.21
C LEU A 164 14.38 -3.09 12.98
N GLN A 165 15.41 -3.92 12.82
CA GLN A 165 16.70 -3.77 13.50
C GLN A 165 17.50 -2.56 13.01
N ASP A 166 17.33 -2.14 11.75
CA ASP A 166 18.02 -0.98 11.18
C ASP A 166 17.51 0.36 11.75
N ARG A 167 16.30 0.33 12.31
CA ARG A 167 15.62 1.49 12.92
C ARG A 167 15.74 1.50 14.44
N ALA A 168 16.35 0.46 15.02
CA ALA A 168 16.49 0.29 16.45
C ALA A 168 17.65 1.12 17.03
N GLU A 169 17.58 1.40 18.33
CA GLU A 169 18.72 1.99 19.05
C GLU A 169 19.90 1.01 19.09
N GLN A 170 21.13 1.51 19.29
CA GLN A 170 22.33 0.67 19.30
C GLN A 170 22.24 -0.48 20.31
N GLU A 171 21.69 -0.23 21.50
CA GLU A 171 21.53 -1.25 22.54
C GLU A 171 20.56 -2.36 22.11
N GLU A 172 19.45 -1.99 21.49
CA GLU A 172 18.45 -2.91 20.95
C GLU A 172 19.05 -3.75 19.81
N MET A 173 19.77 -3.10 18.88
CA MET A 173 20.41 -3.77 17.76
C MET A 173 21.49 -4.78 18.21
N ILE A 174 22.27 -4.44 19.23
CA ILE A 174 23.26 -5.36 19.83
C ILE A 174 22.55 -6.57 20.44
N CYS A 175 21.48 -6.34 21.22
CA CYS A 175 20.69 -7.41 21.83
C CYS A 175 20.16 -8.39 20.79
N VAL A 176 19.52 -7.86 19.77
CA VAL A 176 18.93 -8.66 18.69
C VAL A 176 19.97 -9.47 17.95
N THR A 177 21.11 -8.87 17.61
CA THR A 177 22.19 -9.58 16.90
C THR A 177 22.73 -10.75 17.71
N ILE A 178 22.95 -10.56 19.01
CA ILE A 178 23.46 -11.60 19.89
C ILE A 178 22.41 -12.70 20.10
N MET A 179 21.16 -12.31 20.39
CA MET A 179 20.09 -13.27 20.64
C MET A 179 19.73 -14.07 19.40
N ASP A 180 19.69 -13.46 18.20
CA ASP A 180 19.48 -14.20 16.96
C ASP A 180 20.62 -15.20 16.71
N ALA A 181 21.88 -14.84 16.98
CA ALA A 181 23.01 -15.75 16.87
C ALA A 181 22.90 -16.93 17.87
N CYS A 182 22.52 -16.65 19.12
CA CYS A 182 22.25 -17.66 20.14
C CYS A 182 21.15 -18.63 19.68
N LEU A 183 20.01 -18.09 19.22
CA LEU A 183 18.87 -18.89 18.81
C LEU A 183 19.19 -19.70 17.54
N ASP A 184 19.93 -19.13 16.58
CA ASP A 184 20.38 -19.83 15.37
C ASP A 184 21.30 -21.01 15.73
N ARG A 185 22.23 -20.82 16.68
CA ARG A 185 23.05 -21.92 17.20
C ARG A 185 22.20 -23.01 17.84
N LEU A 186 21.26 -22.63 18.71
CA LEU A 186 20.33 -23.58 19.34
C LEU A 186 19.47 -24.33 18.31
N ALA A 187 19.11 -23.68 17.19
CA ALA A 187 18.34 -24.30 16.12
C ALA A 187 19.16 -25.37 15.39
N VAL A 188 20.46 -25.12 15.16
CA VAL A 188 21.41 -26.11 14.61
C VAL A 188 21.60 -27.28 15.58
N GLU A 189 21.68 -27.00 16.88
CA GLU A 189 21.77 -28.00 17.95
C GLU A 189 20.43 -28.72 18.22
N ARG A 190 19.35 -28.35 17.53
CA ARG A 190 17.97 -28.87 17.68
C ARG A 190 17.39 -28.71 19.09
N GLN A 191 17.84 -27.71 19.85
CA GLN A 191 17.33 -27.41 21.19
C GLN A 191 16.04 -26.55 21.11
N THR A 192 14.98 -27.11 20.53
CA THR A 192 13.72 -26.38 20.29
C THR A 192 12.98 -26.00 21.56
N GLU A 193 13.09 -26.81 22.62
CA GLU A 193 12.49 -26.52 23.93
C GLU A 193 13.15 -25.29 24.58
N LEU A 194 14.47 -25.18 24.47
CA LEU A 194 15.21 -24.04 25.00
C LEU A 194 14.89 -22.75 24.22
N ILE A 195 14.81 -22.83 22.89
CA ILE A 195 14.35 -21.72 22.04
C ILE A 195 12.95 -21.26 22.46
N ALA A 196 12.01 -22.19 22.64
CA ALA A 196 10.64 -21.85 23.02
C ALA A 196 10.60 -21.19 24.40
N ALA A 197 11.36 -21.69 25.38
CA ALA A 197 11.45 -21.11 26.71
C ALA A 197 12.05 -19.69 26.70
N LEU A 198 13.10 -19.46 25.90
CA LEU A 198 13.71 -18.14 25.74
C LEU A 198 12.75 -17.14 25.08
N ILE A 199 12.08 -17.53 24.00
CA ILE A 199 11.10 -16.69 23.28
C ILE A 199 9.88 -16.39 24.14
N SER A 200 9.49 -17.34 24.99
CA SER A 200 8.38 -17.18 25.96
C SER A 200 8.76 -16.31 27.16
N GLY A 201 10.04 -15.92 27.30
CA GLY A 201 10.51 -15.07 28.37
C GLY A 201 10.67 -15.76 29.72
N ASP A 202 10.95 -17.06 29.75
CA ASP A 202 11.27 -17.71 31.02
C ASP A 202 12.62 -17.24 31.57
N ARG A 203 12.54 -16.44 32.63
CA ARG A 203 13.68 -15.86 33.32
C ARG A 203 14.67 -16.90 33.82
N THR A 204 14.17 -17.99 34.40
CA THR A 204 15.05 -19.01 35.00
C THR A 204 15.90 -19.67 33.91
N THR A 205 15.27 -20.00 32.80
CA THR A 205 15.94 -20.57 31.63
C THR A 205 16.97 -19.59 31.06
N PHE A 206 16.64 -18.31 30.93
CA PHE A 206 17.60 -17.30 30.44
C PHE A 206 18.81 -17.14 31.36
N GLU A 207 18.61 -17.08 32.67
CA GLU A 207 19.72 -16.91 33.64
C GLU A 207 20.70 -18.09 33.61
N LEU A 208 20.18 -19.33 33.46
CA LEU A 208 21.00 -20.52 33.25
C LEU A 208 21.72 -20.48 31.90
N PHE A 209 20.99 -20.20 30.83
CA PHE A 209 21.52 -20.16 29.47
C PHE A 209 22.65 -19.14 29.30
N ARG A 210 22.49 -17.95 29.88
CA ARG A 210 23.51 -16.89 29.87
C ARG A 210 24.86 -17.34 30.43
N CYS A 211 24.87 -18.27 31.38
CA CYS A 211 26.11 -18.77 31.98
C CYS A 211 26.83 -19.79 31.08
N GLU A 212 26.10 -20.41 30.16
CA GLU A 212 26.61 -21.46 29.28
C GLU A 212 26.88 -20.96 27.85
N ALA A 213 26.13 -19.96 27.40
CA ALA A 213 26.19 -19.42 26.05
C ALA A 213 27.47 -18.60 25.83
N PRO A 214 28.39 -19.02 24.93
CA PRO A 214 29.66 -18.32 24.71
C PRO A 214 29.46 -16.87 24.24
N GLU A 215 28.32 -16.57 23.60
CA GLU A 215 27.96 -15.23 23.13
C GLU A 215 27.59 -14.27 24.27
N LEU A 216 27.07 -14.79 25.40
CA LEU A 216 26.54 -14.00 26.52
C LEU A 216 27.46 -13.98 27.74
N VAL A 217 28.30 -15.01 27.91
CA VAL A 217 29.22 -15.13 29.07
C VAL A 217 30.16 -13.93 29.20
N HIS A 218 30.54 -13.30 28.09
CA HIS A 218 31.44 -12.15 28.08
C HIS A 218 30.74 -10.80 28.26
N LEU A 219 29.40 -10.78 28.34
CA LEU A 219 28.60 -9.57 28.42
C LEU A 219 27.88 -9.48 29.78
N PRO A 220 28.46 -8.81 30.79
CA PRO A 220 27.82 -8.68 32.10
C PRO A 220 26.53 -7.85 32.06
N GLU A 221 26.38 -6.99 31.06
CA GLU A 221 25.21 -6.12 30.84
C GLU A 221 23.99 -6.89 30.28
N ALA A 222 24.20 -8.09 29.72
CA ALA A 222 23.13 -8.92 29.17
C ALA A 222 22.32 -9.63 30.28
N THR A 223 21.66 -8.84 31.13
CA THR A 223 20.74 -9.33 32.16
C THR A 223 19.40 -9.74 31.55
N PHE A 224 18.55 -10.41 32.34
CA PHE A 224 17.19 -10.72 31.90
C PHE A 224 16.38 -9.45 31.60
N GLU A 225 16.50 -8.41 32.42
CA GLU A 225 15.79 -7.13 32.21
C GLU A 225 16.23 -6.46 30.90
N TRP A 226 17.52 -6.56 30.57
CA TRP A 226 18.05 -6.09 29.30
C TRP A 226 17.47 -6.88 28.12
N PHE A 227 17.42 -8.20 28.21
CA PHE A 227 16.81 -9.07 27.21
C PHE A 227 15.31 -8.81 27.05
N GLU A 228 14.59 -8.63 28.16
CA GLU A 228 13.16 -8.34 28.16
C GLU A 228 12.84 -7.02 27.46
N ARG A 229 13.57 -5.96 27.82
CA ARG A 229 13.37 -4.61 27.28
C ARG A 229 13.75 -4.48 25.81
N ASN A 230 14.83 -5.12 25.40
CA ASN A 230 15.40 -4.94 24.07
C ASN A 230 14.98 -6.03 23.07
N TYR A 231 14.52 -7.20 23.54
CA TYR A 231 14.12 -8.31 22.68
C TYR A 231 12.65 -8.71 22.89
N LEU A 232 12.28 -9.16 24.09
CA LEU A 232 10.95 -9.78 24.32
C LEU A 232 9.77 -8.83 24.21
N SER A 233 9.92 -7.60 24.70
CA SER A 233 8.89 -6.56 24.62
C SER A 233 8.73 -5.96 23.21
N LYS A 234 9.60 -6.36 22.28
CA LYS A 234 9.59 -5.95 20.88
C LYS A 234 9.06 -7.09 20.01
N LEU A 235 9.01 -6.90 18.70
CA LEU A 235 8.47 -7.87 17.77
C LEU A 235 9.48 -8.96 17.33
N TYR A 236 10.69 -8.96 17.90
CA TYR A 236 11.75 -9.94 17.57
C TYR A 236 11.40 -11.40 17.90
N PRO A 237 10.70 -11.74 19.00
CA PRO A 237 10.24 -13.10 19.26
C PRO A 237 9.37 -13.63 18.11
N ILE A 238 8.45 -12.81 17.62
CA ILE A 238 7.58 -13.14 16.48
C ILE A 238 8.42 -13.28 15.21
N ARG A 239 9.39 -12.39 14.97
CA ARG A 239 10.35 -12.50 13.86
C ARG A 239 11.07 -13.82 13.83
N TYR A 240 11.56 -14.25 14.98
CA TYR A 240 12.21 -15.54 15.10
C TYR A 240 11.22 -16.70 14.87
N MET A 241 9.99 -16.61 15.39
CA MET A 241 8.95 -17.61 15.13
C MET A 241 8.61 -17.74 13.64
N LEU A 242 8.54 -16.63 12.89
CA LEU A 242 8.31 -16.66 11.44
C LEU A 242 9.49 -17.31 10.71
N LYS A 243 10.73 -16.97 11.09
CA LYS A 243 11.96 -17.60 10.55
C LYS A 243 11.98 -19.11 10.82
N PHE A 244 11.64 -19.52 12.04
CA PHE A 244 11.53 -20.93 12.42
C PHE A 244 10.47 -21.68 11.58
N ASN A 245 9.40 -20.97 11.19
CA ASN A 245 8.36 -21.45 10.29
C ASN A 245 8.75 -21.42 8.80
N LYS A 246 10.02 -21.17 8.46
CA LYS A 246 10.58 -21.11 7.10
C LYS A 246 10.00 -19.99 6.22
N ILE A 247 9.48 -18.94 6.83
CA ILE A 247 9.09 -17.72 6.11
C ILE A 247 10.36 -16.94 5.78
N SER A 248 10.54 -16.59 4.50
CA SER A 248 11.72 -15.86 4.04
C SER A 248 11.47 -14.36 4.09
N PHE A 249 12.46 -13.60 4.55
CA PHE A 249 12.39 -12.15 4.63
C PHE A 249 13.04 -11.51 3.39
N PRO A 250 12.35 -10.61 2.68
CA PRO A 250 12.92 -9.92 1.53
C PRO A 250 13.95 -8.87 1.98
N THR A 251 14.97 -8.66 1.15
CA THR A 251 16.07 -7.71 1.40
C THR A 251 15.93 -6.41 0.61
N GLU A 252 15.10 -6.41 -0.44
CA GLU A 252 14.88 -5.26 -1.33
C GLU A 252 13.40 -4.85 -1.31
N VAL A 253 13.12 -3.56 -1.53
CA VAL A 253 11.75 -3.08 -1.75
C VAL A 253 11.29 -3.57 -3.12
N GLN A 254 10.17 -4.28 -3.20
CA GLN A 254 9.51 -4.53 -4.48
C GLN A 254 8.93 -3.20 -4.97
N HIS A 255 9.68 -2.52 -5.83
CA HIS A 255 9.08 -1.53 -6.72
C HIS A 255 8.25 -2.30 -7.74
N GLU A 256 6.96 -2.48 -7.47
CA GLU A 256 6.00 -2.83 -8.51
C GLU A 256 6.09 -1.76 -9.58
N SER A 257 6.80 -2.08 -10.65
CA SER A 257 6.82 -1.32 -11.88
C SER A 257 5.54 -1.67 -12.62
N CYS A 258 4.51 -0.84 -12.44
CA CYS A 258 3.34 -0.77 -13.32
C CYS A 258 3.14 0.68 -13.72
#